data_AF-A0A840F4J0-F1
#
_entry.id   AF-A0A840F4J0-F1
#
_cell.length_a   1.000
_cell.length_b   1.000
_cell.length_c   1.000
_cell.angle_alpha   90.00
_cell.angle_beta   90.00
_cell.angle_gamma   90.00
#
_symmetry.space_group_name_H-M   'P 1'
#
loop_
_entity.id
_entity.type
_entity.pdbx_description
1 polymer ?
#
loop_
_entity_poly.entity_id
_entity_poly.type
_entity_poly.pdbx_seq_one_letter_code
_entity_poly.pdbx_strand_id
1 'polypeptide(L)'
;MDRAADALVQHTAAFGIVLGAASLLRGAANTIADRPLAQTGRYVSSPAVRSVEVGEWLRKVISPGGMRRDGGGFAYTVRVRIIHAHVRRGLRAAGRWDADAWGEPVPQPYMAFTMAEFGHIAIDAMAKIGVEFSDARWPSN
;
A
#
# COMPACT_ATOMS: atom_id res chain seq x y z
N MET A 1 -13.02 -1.85 12.77
CA MET A 1 -11.76 -1.27 12.27
C MET A 1 -10.86 -0.82 13.42
N ASP A 2 -11.37 -0.10 14.43
CA ASP A 2 -10.52 0.44 15.50
C ASP A 2 -9.70 -0.62 16.27
N ARG A 3 -10.26 -1.81 16.55
CA ARG A 3 -9.51 -2.91 17.19
C ARG A 3 -8.35 -3.46 16.35
N ALA A 4 -8.54 -3.54 15.03
CA ALA A 4 -7.48 -4.00 14.12
C ALA A 4 -6.38 -2.92 13.98
N ALA A 5 -6.78 -1.66 14.01
CA ALA A 5 -5.86 -0.52 14.10
C ALA A 5 -5.04 -0.59 15.40
N ASP A 6 -5.68 -0.82 16.55
CA ASP A 6 -4.99 -0.94 17.84
C ASP A 6 -3.92 -2.06 17.83
N ALA A 7 -4.27 -3.23 17.30
CA ALA A 7 -3.34 -4.36 17.20
C ALA A 7 -2.13 -4.05 16.29
N LEU A 8 -2.35 -3.40 15.14
CA LEU A 8 -1.26 -3.01 14.24
C LEU A 8 -0.40 -1.90 14.84
N VAL A 9 -0.99 -0.96 15.58
CA VAL A 9 -0.27 0.10 16.29
C VAL A 9 0.67 -0.49 17.35
N GLN A 10 0.21 -1.49 18.12
CA GLN A 10 1.04 -2.18 19.13
C GLN A 10 2.27 -2.88 18.51
N HIS A 11 2.15 -3.36 17.27
CA HIS A 11 3.22 -4.04 16.55
C HIS A 11 3.86 -3.19 15.44
N THR A 12 3.76 -1.86 15.50
CA THR A 12 4.23 -0.95 14.42
C THR A 12 5.66 -1.21 13.98
N ALA A 13 6.59 -1.47 14.91
CA ALA A 13 7.99 -1.75 14.59
C ALA A 13 8.15 -3.07 13.81
N ALA A 14 7.50 -4.15 14.28
CA ALA A 14 7.49 -5.44 13.59
C ALA A 14 6.83 -5.32 12.21
N PHE A 15 5.71 -4.59 12.14
CA PHE A 15 4.99 -4.31 10.89
C PHE A 15 5.88 -3.57 9.88
N GLY A 16 6.61 -2.54 10.30
CA GLY A 16 7.57 -1.83 9.45
C GLY A 16 8.69 -2.73 8.91
N ILE A 17 9.23 -3.62 9.76
CA ILE A 17 10.28 -4.57 9.37
C ILE A 17 9.77 -5.54 8.31
N VAL A 18 8.61 -6.17 8.53
CA VAL A 18 8.09 -7.17 7.58
C VAL A 18 7.61 -6.56 6.27
N LEU A 19 7.16 -5.30 6.30
CA LEU A 19 6.81 -4.56 5.09
C LEU A 19 8.03 -4.43 4.17
N GLY A 20 9.17 -3.98 4.71
CA GLY A 20 10.41 -3.87 3.94
C GLY A 20 11.02 -5.22 3.55
N ALA A 21 11.08 -6.17 4.48
CA ALA A 21 11.85 -7.39 4.33
C ALA A 21 11.11 -8.54 3.62
N ALA A 22 9.78 -8.52 3.58
CA ALA A 22 8.99 -9.59 2.97
C ALA A 22 7.98 -9.05 1.96
N SER A 23 7.22 -8.04 2.36
CA SER A 23 6.04 -7.65 1.59
C SER A 23 6.39 -6.88 0.32
N LEU A 24 7.20 -5.83 0.44
CA LEU A 24 7.61 -5.01 -0.71
C LEU A 24 8.55 -5.74 -1.67
N LEU A 25 9.27 -6.76 -1.21
CA LEU A 25 10.12 -7.59 -2.08
C LEU A 25 9.31 -8.50 -3.02
N ARG A 26 8.10 -8.93 -2.63
CA ARG A 26 7.25 -9.75 -3.50
C ARG A 26 6.77 -8.98 -4.73
N GLY A 27 6.50 -7.68 -4.57
CA GLY A 27 6.12 -6.78 -5.65
C GLY A 27 7.29 -6.10 -6.35
N ALA A 28 8.51 -6.15 -5.81
CA ALA A 28 9.67 -5.42 -6.36
C ALA A 28 10.03 -5.82 -7.81
N ALA A 29 9.75 -7.06 -8.21
CA ALA A 29 9.97 -7.54 -9.58
C ALA A 29 8.74 -7.35 -10.50
N ASN A 30 7.69 -6.68 -10.01
CA ASN A 30 6.44 -6.51 -10.75
C ASN A 30 6.57 -5.40 -11.80
N THR A 31 6.82 -5.82 -13.04
CA THR A 31 7.02 -4.91 -14.16
C THR A 31 5.81 -4.03 -14.47
N ILE A 32 4.58 -4.48 -14.18
CA ILE A 32 3.38 -3.68 -14.44
C ILE A 32 3.19 -2.59 -13.38
N ALA A 33 3.57 -2.85 -12.13
CA ALA A 33 3.55 -1.85 -11.06
C ALA A 33 4.71 -0.85 -11.19
N ASP A 34 5.89 -1.29 -11.65
CA ASP A 34 7.08 -0.46 -11.76
C ASP A 34 7.07 0.49 -12.97
N ARG A 35 6.48 0.09 -14.10
CA ARG A 35 6.46 0.90 -15.33
C ARG A 35 5.88 2.31 -15.17
N PRO A 36 4.72 2.52 -14.50
CA PRO A 36 4.23 3.86 -14.21
C PRO A 36 5.24 4.72 -13.42
N LEU A 37 6.01 4.11 -12.52
CA LEU A 37 7.01 4.79 -11.70
C LEU A 37 8.21 5.22 -12.55
N ALA A 38 8.69 4.33 -13.42
CA ALA A 38 9.77 4.60 -14.36
C ALA A 38 9.37 5.68 -15.39
N GLN A 39 8.18 5.58 -15.99
CA GLN A 39 7.76 6.47 -17.08
C GLN A 39 7.33 7.86 -16.61
N THR A 40 6.90 8.02 -15.35
CA THR A 40 6.58 9.35 -14.79
C THR A 40 7.81 10.08 -14.25
N GLY A 41 8.98 9.41 -14.17
CA GLY A 41 10.24 9.99 -13.68
C GLY A 41 10.26 10.37 -12.18
N ARG A 42 9.12 10.27 -11.49
CA ARG A 42 8.89 10.80 -10.14
C ARG A 42 9.28 9.84 -9.02
N TYR A 43 9.68 8.62 -9.35
CA TYR A 43 10.18 7.61 -8.42
C TYR A 43 11.70 7.42 -8.54
N VAL A 44 12.25 7.54 -9.76
CA VAL A 44 13.70 7.44 -10.01
C VAL A 44 14.47 8.57 -9.32
N SER A 45 13.86 9.75 -9.12
CA SER A 45 14.53 10.91 -8.53
C SER A 45 14.58 10.91 -7.00
N SER A 46 13.71 10.18 -6.29
CA SER A 46 13.57 10.29 -4.81
C SER A 46 12.90 9.07 -4.14
N PRO A 47 13.43 7.84 -4.29
CA PRO A 47 12.80 6.62 -3.77
C PRO A 47 12.61 6.64 -2.24
N ALA A 48 13.57 7.17 -1.49
CA ALA A 48 13.47 7.28 -0.03
C ALA A 48 12.29 8.16 0.42
N VAL A 49 12.10 9.31 -0.24
CA VAL A 49 10.97 10.22 0.05
C VAL A 49 9.64 9.53 -0.22
N ARG A 50 9.56 8.75 -1.31
CA ARG A 50 8.35 7.98 -1.64
C ARG A 50 8.04 6.89 -0.62
N SER A 51 9.04 6.19 -0.13
CA SER A 51 8.87 5.22 0.95
C SER A 51 8.31 5.88 2.22
N VAL A 52 8.78 7.10 2.55
CA VAL A 52 8.23 7.89 3.68
C VAL A 52 6.78 8.30 3.41
N GLU A 53 6.43 8.75 2.21
CA GLU A 53 5.05 9.08 1.83
C GLU A 53 4.10 7.88 1.97
N VAL A 54 4.54 6.69 1.55
CA VAL A 54 3.78 5.43 1.69
C VAL A 54 3.63 5.06 3.16
N GLY A 55 4.70 5.15 3.95
CA GLY A 55 4.67 4.91 5.40
C GLY A 55 3.70 5.84 6.13
N GLU A 56 3.69 7.13 5.79
CA GLU A 56 2.75 8.10 6.37
C GLU A 56 1.29 7.83 5.96
N TRP A 57 1.05 7.45 4.70
CA TRP A 57 -0.28 7.02 4.26
C TRP A 57 -0.74 5.80 5.07
N LEU A 58 0.10 4.77 5.17
CA LEU A 58 -0.22 3.53 5.85
C LEU A 58 -0.50 3.76 7.34
N ARG A 59 0.36 4.53 8.02
CA ARG A 59 0.18 4.92 9.43
C ARG A 59 -1.18 5.57 9.66
N LYS A 60 -1.61 6.47 8.77
CA LYS A 60 -2.92 7.14 8.87
C LYS A 60 -4.09 6.20 8.59
N VAL A 61 -3.92 5.23 7.68
CA VAL A 61 -4.94 4.22 7.38
C VAL A 61 -5.16 3.28 8.56
N ILE A 62 -4.08 2.81 9.19
CA ILE A 62 -4.13 1.86 10.31
C ILE A 62 -4.30 2.51 11.68
N SER A 63 -4.49 3.84 11.74
CA SER A 63 -4.80 4.52 13.01
C SER A 63 -6.28 4.33 13.37
N PRO A 64 -6.64 4.28 14.66
CA PRO A 64 -8.05 4.24 15.09
C PRO A 64 -8.84 5.40 14.46
N GLY A 65 -9.97 5.08 13.82
CA GLY A 65 -10.76 6.06 13.10
C GLY A 65 -10.17 6.60 11.79
N GLY A 66 -8.98 6.14 11.39
CA GLY A 66 -8.25 6.63 10.22
C GLY A 66 -9.05 6.56 8.92
N MET A 67 -9.91 5.54 8.80
CA MET A 67 -10.77 5.30 7.63
C MET A 67 -12.22 5.77 7.79
N ARG A 68 -12.57 6.50 8.87
CA ARG A 68 -13.85 7.22 8.93
C ARG A 68 -13.90 8.31 7.86
N ARG A 69 -15.09 8.78 7.50
CA ARG A 69 -15.29 9.76 6.40
C ARG A 69 -14.47 11.04 6.57
N ASP A 70 -14.25 11.46 7.80
CA ASP A 70 -13.46 12.60 8.25
C ASP A 70 -12.04 12.23 8.72
N GLY A 71 -11.69 10.95 8.65
CA GLY A 71 -10.40 10.42 9.07
C GLY A 71 -9.27 10.78 8.11
N GLY A 72 -8.07 10.98 8.68
CA GLY A 72 -6.89 11.35 7.89
C GLY A 72 -6.45 10.29 6.88
N GLY A 73 -6.67 9.00 7.18
CA GLY A 73 -6.39 7.89 6.27
C GLY A 73 -7.34 7.86 5.07
N PHE A 74 -8.63 8.13 5.29
CA PHE A 74 -9.62 8.27 4.23
C PHE A 74 -9.26 9.42 3.28
N ALA A 75 -9.03 10.62 3.83
CA ALA A 75 -8.66 11.80 3.03
C ALA A 75 -7.39 11.57 2.21
N TYR A 76 -6.35 10.97 2.82
CA TYR A 76 -5.11 10.65 2.12
C TYR A 76 -5.36 9.59 1.02
N THR A 77 -6.13 8.54 1.29
CA THR A 77 -6.47 7.52 0.29
C THR A 77 -7.19 8.11 -0.92
N VAL A 78 -8.11 9.07 -0.71
CA VAL A 78 -8.74 9.82 -1.81
C VAL A 78 -7.69 10.58 -2.64
N ARG A 79 -6.75 11.27 -2.00
CA ARG A 79 -5.64 11.94 -2.69
C ARG A 79 -4.81 10.97 -3.53
N VAL A 80 -4.49 9.79 -3.01
CA VAL A 80 -3.75 8.74 -3.76
C VAL A 80 -4.55 8.26 -4.98
N ARG A 81 -5.87 8.06 -4.83
CA ARG A 81 -6.74 7.69 -5.96
C ARG A 81 -6.74 8.74 -7.06
N ILE A 82 -6.75 10.02 -6.70
CA ILE A 82 -6.64 11.14 -7.65
C ILE A 82 -5.28 11.13 -8.35
N ILE A 83 -4.18 10.92 -7.61
CA ILE A 83 -2.83 10.76 -8.18
C ILE A 83 -2.81 9.61 -9.20
N HIS A 84 -3.32 8.43 -8.85
CA HIS A 84 -3.39 7.28 -9.76
C HIS A 84 -4.23 7.58 -11.01
N ALA A 85 -5.34 8.31 -10.88
CA ALA A 85 -6.14 8.73 -12.02
C ALA A 85 -5.38 9.67 -12.96
N HIS A 86 -4.65 10.64 -12.42
CA HIS A 86 -3.80 11.54 -13.21
C HIS A 86 -2.63 10.80 -13.88
N VAL A 87 -1.96 9.90 -13.17
CA VAL A 87 -0.89 9.07 -13.74
C VAL A 87 -1.43 8.24 -14.90
N ARG A 88 -2.55 7.54 -14.70
CA ARG A 88 -3.20 6.73 -15.74
C ARG A 88 -3.54 7.57 -16.97
N ARG A 89 -4.17 8.74 -16.77
CA ARG A 89 -4.49 9.67 -17.87
C ARG A 89 -3.22 10.14 -18.58
N GLY A 90 -2.18 10.50 -17.84
CA GLY A 90 -0.92 11.00 -18.39
C GLY A 90 -0.20 9.94 -19.22
N LEU A 91 -0.13 8.69 -18.73
CA LEU A 91 0.51 7.58 -19.44
C LEU A 91 -0.20 7.25 -20.75
N ARG A 92 -1.55 7.24 -20.75
CA ARG A 92 -2.33 7.08 -21.99
C ARG A 92 -2.09 8.23 -22.98
N ALA A 93 -2.03 9.46 -22.49
CA ALA A 93 -1.85 10.65 -23.34
C ALA A 93 -0.42 10.79 -23.90
N ALA A 94 0.59 10.23 -23.22
CA ALA A 94 1.99 10.36 -23.62
C ALA A 94 2.36 9.55 -24.88
N GLY A 95 1.49 8.64 -25.34
CA GLY A 95 1.70 7.85 -26.56
C GLY A 95 2.83 6.81 -26.48
N ARG A 96 3.46 6.64 -25.31
CA ARG A 96 4.56 5.67 -25.08
C ARG A 96 4.15 4.47 -24.23
N TRP A 97 2.86 4.33 -23.93
CA TRP A 97 2.31 3.19 -23.22
C TRP A 97 1.81 2.15 -24.24
N ASP A 98 2.40 0.96 -24.22
CA ASP A 98 1.98 -0.16 -25.07
C ASP A 98 0.86 -0.94 -24.35
N ALA A 99 -0.40 -0.60 -24.66
CA ALA A 99 -1.56 -1.18 -24.02
C ALA A 99 -1.78 -2.66 -24.41
N ASP A 100 -1.37 -3.06 -25.62
CA ASP A 100 -1.55 -4.42 -26.11
C ASP A 100 -0.60 -5.38 -25.39
N ALA A 101 0.65 -4.95 -25.15
CA ALA A 101 1.60 -5.77 -24.42
C ALA A 101 1.43 -5.68 -22.90
N TRP A 102 0.97 -4.53 -22.37
CA TRP A 102 1.09 -4.23 -20.92
C TRP A 102 -0.25 -4.08 -20.21
N GLY A 103 -1.35 -4.04 -20.94
CA GLY A 103 -2.67 -3.76 -20.42
C GLY A 103 -2.85 -2.31 -19.96
N GLU A 104 -3.74 -2.11 -19.00
CA GLU A 104 -4.12 -0.78 -18.50
C GLU A 104 -3.13 -0.26 -17.43
N PRO A 105 -2.67 1.01 -17.50
CA PRO A 105 -1.86 1.58 -16.44
C PRO A 105 -2.56 1.61 -15.07
N VAL A 106 -1.81 1.23 -14.03
CA VAL A 106 -2.28 1.16 -12.63
C VAL A 106 -3.60 0.36 -12.53
N PRO A 107 -3.65 -0.90 -12.98
CA PRO A 107 -4.91 -1.62 -13.09
C PRO A 107 -5.38 -2.13 -11.71
N GLN A 108 -6.69 -2.32 -11.55
CA GLN A 108 -7.31 -2.75 -10.29
C GLN A 108 -6.70 -4.04 -9.70
N PRO A 109 -6.42 -5.11 -10.48
CA PRO A 109 -5.84 -6.33 -9.93
C PRO A 109 -4.49 -6.08 -9.24
N TYR A 110 -3.65 -5.21 -9.78
CA TYR A 110 -2.37 -4.89 -9.16
C TYR A 110 -2.52 -3.96 -7.95
N MET A 111 -3.48 -3.05 -7.93
CA MET A 111 -3.81 -2.31 -6.70
C MET A 111 -4.29 -3.26 -5.59
N ALA A 112 -5.09 -4.27 -5.92
CA ALA A 112 -5.53 -5.28 -4.97
C ALA A 112 -4.35 -6.14 -4.45
N PHE A 113 -3.42 -6.52 -5.34
CA PHE A 113 -2.20 -7.21 -4.94
C PHE A 113 -1.36 -6.37 -3.97
N THR A 114 -1.14 -5.08 -4.25
CA THR A 114 -0.43 -4.18 -3.35
C THR A 114 -1.16 -3.99 -2.01
N MET A 115 -2.49 -4.02 -2.01
CA MET A 115 -3.23 -4.03 -0.74
C MET A 115 -3.03 -5.33 0.03
N ALA A 116 -2.92 -6.48 -0.63
CA ALA A 116 -2.59 -7.74 0.02
C ALA A 116 -1.16 -7.74 0.59
N GLU A 117 -0.22 -7.05 -0.06
CA GLU A 117 1.12 -6.80 0.49
C GLU A 117 1.04 -6.05 1.82
N PHE A 118 0.31 -4.94 1.88
CA PHE A 118 0.20 -4.17 3.12
C PHE A 118 -0.62 -4.86 4.23
N GLY A 119 -1.57 -5.72 3.85
CA GLY A 119 -2.43 -6.45 4.78
C GLY A 119 -1.94 -7.88 5.04
N HIS A 120 -2.53 -8.82 4.30
CA HIS A 120 -2.38 -10.26 4.54
C HIS A 120 -0.93 -10.74 4.58
N ILE A 121 -0.11 -10.36 3.58
CA ILE A 121 1.29 -10.82 3.50
C ILE A 121 2.10 -10.27 4.68
N ALA A 122 1.87 -9.03 5.09
CA ALA A 122 2.53 -8.44 6.24
C ALA A 122 2.09 -9.12 7.56
N ILE A 123 0.79 -9.43 7.71
CA ILE A 123 0.28 -10.16 8.89
C ILE A 123 0.88 -11.57 8.98
N ASP A 124 0.89 -12.30 7.87
CA ASP A 124 1.50 -13.63 7.81
C ASP A 124 3.00 -13.59 8.13
N ALA A 125 3.71 -12.57 7.67
CA ALA A 125 5.12 -12.38 7.98
C ALA A 125 5.35 -12.03 9.45
N MET A 126 4.48 -11.21 10.07
CA MET A 126 4.52 -10.93 11.51
C MET A 126 4.33 -12.21 12.33
N ALA A 127 3.38 -13.07 11.95
CA ALA A 127 3.17 -14.35 12.63
C ALA A 127 4.42 -15.25 12.56
N LYS A 128 5.10 -15.30 11.41
CA LYS A 128 6.33 -16.09 11.24
C LYS A 128 7.51 -15.65 12.11
N ILE A 129 7.51 -14.39 12.57
CA ILE A 129 8.53 -13.86 13.49
C ILE A 129 8.07 -13.84 14.95
N GLY A 130 6.96 -14.53 15.28
CA GLY A 130 6.48 -14.71 16.65
C GLY A 130 5.56 -13.60 17.16
N VAL A 131 5.01 -12.75 16.28
CA VAL A 131 3.95 -11.81 16.69
C VAL A 131 2.64 -12.59 16.83
N GLU A 132 2.09 -12.60 18.03
CA GLU A 132 0.79 -13.19 18.33
C GLU A 132 -0.29 -12.11 18.35
N PHE A 133 -1.30 -12.27 17.51
CA PHE A 133 -2.53 -11.49 17.60
C PHE A 133 -3.50 -12.23 18.52
N SER A 134 -3.71 -11.74 19.76
CA SER A 134 -4.61 -12.42 20.68
C SER A 134 -6.08 -12.22 20.29
N ASP A 135 -6.84 -13.30 20.17
CA ASP A 135 -8.30 -13.29 19.98
C ASP A 135 -9.10 -12.82 21.21
N ALA A 136 -8.44 -12.60 22.35
CA ALA A 136 -9.03 -12.31 23.67
C ALA A 136 -9.89 -11.02 23.75
N ARG A 137 -10.19 -10.37 22.61
CA ARG A 137 -11.08 -9.21 22.51
C ARG A 137 -12.03 -9.25 21.30
N TRP A 138 -12.29 -10.44 20.74
CA TRP A 138 -13.35 -10.71 19.77
C TRP A 138 -14.59 -11.28 20.51
N PRO A 139 -15.59 -10.46 20.92
CA PRO A 139 -16.88 -11.02 21.25
C PRO A 139 -17.46 -11.55 19.95
N SER A 140 -17.59 -12.87 19.87
CA SER A 140 -18.52 -13.52 18.98
C SER A 140 -19.91 -12.94 19.22
N ASN A 141 -20.39 -12.15 18.28
CA ASN A 141 -21.82 -11.91 18.09
C ASN A 141 -22.10 -11.85 16.60
#